data_AF-A0A935BGN6-F1
#
_entry.id   AF-A0A935BGN6-F1
#
_cell.length_a   1.000
_cell.length_b   1.000
_cell.length_c   1.000
_cell.angle_alpha   90.00
_cell.angle_beta   90.00
_cell.angle_gamma   90.00
#
_symmetry.space_group_name_H-M   'P 1'
#
loop_
_entity.id
_entity.type
_entity.pdbx_description
1 polymer ?
#
loop_
_entity_poly.entity_id
_entity_poly.type
_entity_poly.pdbx_seq_one_letter_code
_entity_poly.pdbx_strand_id
1 'polypeptide(L)'
;MSGNKNNVNIYYDGNIKSVPKWTALLCFILYALQAIAPGMAQSASSSSSSGASLCPSLHPGSSSGSSASSSSSSSSGAGPLPYTGVCSTADVYNLCGAATNAPSVFPPTTNLCSNGGSGYGVTPSASACYQWACYTYLQNASSSGSTVDKQSFCATDGGTIPGTPGGKGIAVPSYYGWDVDKGNSQGFIPLSSIATPPPSGLVFPYGILDFKLIRRPFNGDTWAAITIVYPAALPTNLTYWKYGPTPEGYNCTGSDCLQPHWYPLPACQVQVNGNQITLTISDGGVGDDDLQANGVIQDQGGPAVPLGNTPTGANPVPTLSYWAITALTGLLVFITFLGLRTRVNS
;
A
#
# COMPACT_ATOMS: atom_id res chain seq x y z
N MET A 1 19.06 23.17 40.98
CA MET A 1 19.06 21.72 40.70
C MET A 1 19.79 21.51 39.38
N SER A 2 20.99 20.92 39.44
CA SER A 2 21.89 20.76 38.29
C SER A 2 21.39 19.63 37.38
N GLY A 3 20.82 19.98 36.22
CA GLY A 3 20.39 19.01 35.21
C GLY A 3 21.60 18.46 34.45
N ASN A 4 21.85 17.16 34.59
CA ASN A 4 22.94 16.49 33.90
C ASN A 4 22.68 16.51 32.38
N LYS A 5 23.47 17.28 31.61
CA LYS A 5 23.32 17.55 30.15
C LYS A 5 23.41 16.29 29.25
N ASN A 6 23.68 15.13 29.85
CA ASN A 6 23.88 13.86 29.17
C ASN A 6 22.65 12.93 29.20
N ASN A 7 21.54 13.37 29.78
CA ASN A 7 20.29 12.62 29.78
C ASN A 7 19.27 13.21 28.80
N VAL A 8 18.38 12.35 28.30
CA VAL A 8 17.21 12.72 27.51
C VAL A 8 15.96 12.18 28.21
N ASN A 9 14.85 12.91 28.10
CA ASN A 9 13.57 12.47 28.63
C ASN A 9 12.86 11.65 27.57
N ILE A 10 12.51 10.41 27.91
CA ILE A 10 11.71 9.53 27.05
C ILE A 10 10.32 9.35 27.67
N TYR A 11 9.31 9.35 26.82
CA TYR A 11 7.93 9.05 27.20
C TYR A 11 7.68 7.56 27.01
N TYR A 12 7.34 6.87 28.10
CA TYR A 12 6.98 5.45 28.06
C TYR A 12 5.86 5.19 29.06
N ASP A 13 4.77 4.59 28.58
CA ASP A 13 3.60 4.21 29.38
C ASP A 13 3.06 5.36 30.26
N GLY A 14 2.78 6.50 29.62
CA GLY A 14 2.21 7.69 30.27
C GLY A 14 3.13 8.43 31.23
N ASN A 15 4.39 8.01 31.43
CA ASN A 15 5.32 8.61 32.37
C ASN A 15 6.61 9.11 31.70
N ILE A 16 7.18 10.19 32.23
CA ILE A 16 8.46 10.76 31.78
C ILE A 16 9.59 10.15 32.61
N LYS A 17 10.53 9.46 31.95
CA LYS A 17 11.75 8.96 32.59
C LYS A 17 12.98 9.61 31.95
N SER A 18 13.90 10.10 32.79
CA SER A 18 15.17 10.66 32.35
C SER A 18 16.20 9.53 32.23
N VAL A 19 16.69 9.28 31.01
CA VAL A 19 17.66 8.22 30.72
C VAL A 19 18.93 8.78 30.06
N PRO A 20 20.10 8.15 30.22
CA PRO A 20 21.32 8.57 29.52
C PRO A 20 21.15 8.49 28.00
N LYS A 21 21.71 9.47 27.27
CA LYS A 21 21.62 9.56 25.80
C LYS A 21 22.08 8.30 25.07
N TRP A 22 23.10 7.61 25.58
CA TRP A 22 23.59 6.35 25.01
C TRP A 22 22.59 5.19 25.15
N THR A 23 21.81 5.16 26.23
CA THR A 23 20.75 4.16 26.43
C THR A 23 19.59 4.39 25.46
N ALA A 24 19.22 5.65 25.22
CA ALA A 24 18.21 6.00 24.22
C ALA A 24 18.65 5.64 22.79
N LEU A 25 19.94 5.85 22.46
CA LEU A 25 20.52 5.48 21.17
C LEU A 25 20.56 3.96 20.98
N LEU A 26 20.96 3.19 22.00
CA LEU A 26 20.91 1.72 21.95
C LEU A 26 19.49 1.18 21.77
N CYS A 27 18.50 1.80 22.42
CA CYS A 27 17.10 1.41 22.30
C CYS A 27 16.55 1.71 20.90
N PHE A 28 16.95 2.83 20.29
CA PHE A 28 16.63 3.16 18.89
C PHE A 28 17.28 2.19 17.89
N ILE A 29 18.53 1.81 18.13
CA ILE A 29 19.26 0.85 17.30
C ILE A 29 18.64 -0.55 17.42
N LEU A 30 18.30 -0.99 18.63
CA LEU A 30 17.63 -2.28 18.87
C LEU A 30 16.23 -2.33 18.24
N TYR A 31 15.46 -1.22 18.30
CA TYR A 31 14.17 -1.11 17.64
C TYR A 31 14.29 -1.12 16.11
N ALA A 32 15.31 -0.43 15.56
CA ALA A 32 15.62 -0.47 14.13
C ALA A 32 16.06 -1.87 13.66
N LEU A 33 16.76 -2.64 14.51
CA LEU A 33 17.15 -4.03 14.22
C LEU A 33 15.97 -5.01 14.27
N GLN A 34 14.98 -4.79 15.14
CA GLN A 34 13.75 -5.61 15.18
C GLN A 34 12.82 -5.33 14.00
N ALA A 35 12.93 -4.17 13.35
CA ALA A 35 12.22 -3.85 12.11
C ALA A 35 12.83 -4.55 10.86
N ILE A 36 14.00 -5.20 10.98
CA ILE A 36 14.72 -5.83 9.86
C ILE A 36 14.40 -7.33 9.70
N ALA A 37 13.61 -7.94 10.60
CA ALA A 37 13.19 -9.33 10.45
C ALA A 37 11.68 -9.53 10.68
N PRO A 38 10.94 -9.78 9.59
CA PRO A 38 9.92 -10.82 9.64
C PRO A 38 10.19 -11.81 8.51
N GLY A 39 11.01 -12.81 8.81
CA GLY A 39 11.19 -13.99 7.97
C GLY A 39 10.80 -15.24 8.74
N MET A 40 9.74 -15.91 8.25
CA MET A 40 9.42 -17.32 8.42
C MET A 40 8.63 -17.76 9.67
N ALA A 41 7.31 -17.79 9.50
CA ALA A 41 6.54 -19.04 9.56
C ALA A 41 5.18 -18.82 8.85
N GLN A 42 5.11 -19.10 7.55
CA GLN A 42 3.82 -19.39 6.89
C GLN A 42 3.98 -20.68 6.10
N SER A 43 3.20 -21.68 6.51
CA SER A 43 2.95 -22.90 5.77
C SER A 43 2.34 -22.57 4.42
N ALA A 44 3.08 -22.84 3.34
CA ALA A 44 2.60 -22.70 1.98
C ALA A 44 1.54 -23.77 1.67
N SER A 45 0.32 -23.36 1.37
CA SER A 45 -0.60 -24.11 0.53
C SER A 45 -0.72 -23.36 -0.80
N SER A 46 0.00 -23.83 -1.81
CA SER A 46 -0.02 -23.28 -3.16
C SER A 46 -1.30 -23.70 -3.90
N SER A 47 -2.17 -22.74 -4.20
CA SER A 47 -3.13 -22.86 -5.30
C SER A 47 -2.86 -21.74 -6.30
N SER A 48 -2.21 -22.11 -7.39
CA SER A 48 -1.95 -21.24 -8.54
C SER A 48 -3.23 -21.00 -9.32
N SER A 49 -3.72 -19.75 -9.34
CA SER A 49 -4.63 -19.27 -10.37
C SER A 49 -4.04 -18.03 -11.02
N SER A 50 -3.71 -18.15 -12.29
CA SER A 50 -3.17 -17.12 -13.16
C SER A 50 -4.22 -16.03 -13.42
N GLY A 51 -3.91 -14.77 -13.10
CA GLY A 51 -4.69 -13.60 -13.54
C GLY A 51 -5.00 -12.60 -12.42
N ALA A 52 -4.48 -11.38 -12.57
CA ALA A 52 -4.65 -10.20 -11.71
C ALA A 52 -4.01 -10.31 -10.30
N SER A 53 -3.11 -9.36 -10.01
CA SER A 53 -2.52 -9.14 -8.68
C SER A 53 -3.59 -8.61 -7.72
N LEU A 54 -4.46 -9.50 -7.22
CA LEU A 54 -5.38 -9.20 -6.12
C LEU A 54 -4.56 -8.97 -4.85
N CYS A 55 -4.91 -7.98 -4.02
CA CYS A 55 -4.41 -7.92 -2.65
C CYS A 55 -4.49 -9.33 -2.03
N PRO A 56 -3.40 -9.87 -1.47
CA PRO A 56 -3.52 -11.07 -0.67
C PRO A 56 -4.44 -10.74 0.51
N SER A 57 -5.66 -11.25 0.46
CA SER A 57 -6.51 -11.33 1.63
C SER A 57 -5.81 -12.30 2.57
N LEU A 58 -5.47 -11.84 3.77
CA LEU A 58 -5.00 -12.71 4.84
C LEU A 58 -6.18 -13.60 5.25
N HIS A 59 -6.41 -14.69 4.52
CA HIS A 59 -7.40 -15.69 4.88
C HIS A 59 -6.88 -17.09 4.52
N PRO A 60 -6.93 -18.07 5.45
CA PRO A 60 -6.93 -19.48 5.06
C PRO A 60 -8.18 -19.72 4.20
N GLY A 61 -7.99 -20.31 3.04
CA GLY A 61 -8.89 -20.19 1.90
C GLY A 61 -10.35 -20.56 2.13
N SER A 62 -11.24 -19.76 1.53
CA SER A 62 -12.49 -20.23 0.93
C SER A 62 -12.98 -19.18 -0.06
N SER A 63 -13.22 -19.62 -1.29
CA SER A 63 -13.69 -18.86 -2.43
C SER A 63 -14.98 -18.08 -2.16
N SER A 64 -15.05 -16.88 -2.74
CA SER A 64 -16.27 -16.17 -3.18
C SER A 64 -17.43 -16.14 -2.19
N GLY A 65 -17.54 -15.02 -1.47
CA GLY A 65 -18.81 -14.52 -0.95
C GLY A 65 -19.45 -15.39 0.13
N SER A 66 -18.88 -15.39 1.34
CA SER A 66 -19.62 -15.57 2.60
C SER A 66 -18.67 -15.42 3.78
N SER A 67 -19.14 -14.73 4.81
CA SER A 67 -18.51 -14.48 6.09
C SER A 67 -17.96 -15.76 6.71
N ALA A 68 -16.64 -15.88 6.84
CA ALA A 68 -16.02 -16.92 7.67
C ALA A 68 -15.83 -16.36 9.09
N SER A 69 -16.83 -16.58 9.95
CA SER A 69 -16.70 -16.36 11.39
C SER A 69 -15.79 -17.43 11.98
N SER A 70 -14.60 -17.07 12.45
CA SER A 70 -13.78 -17.99 13.27
C SER A 70 -14.26 -17.93 14.71
N SER A 71 -15.11 -18.88 15.10
CA SER A 71 -15.50 -19.11 16.49
C SER A 71 -14.41 -19.90 17.21
N SER A 72 -13.77 -19.29 18.22
CA SER A 72 -12.98 -20.04 19.21
C SER A 72 -13.74 -20.02 20.53
N SER A 73 -14.63 -21.00 20.72
CA SER A 73 -15.25 -21.25 22.03
C SER A 73 -14.41 -22.28 22.80
N SER A 74 -13.69 -21.83 23.82
CA SER A 74 -13.15 -22.72 24.85
C SER A 74 -14.29 -23.14 25.78
N SER A 75 -14.86 -24.33 25.58
CA SER A 75 -15.84 -24.91 26.51
C SER A 75 -15.14 -25.79 27.55
N SER A 76 -15.13 -25.33 28.79
CA SER A 76 -14.95 -26.17 29.98
C SER A 76 -16.29 -26.25 30.70
N GLY A 77 -16.92 -27.42 30.74
CA GLY A 77 -18.05 -27.71 31.63
C GLY A 77 -19.23 -28.41 30.95
N ALA A 78 -19.51 -29.63 31.40
CA ALA A 78 -20.54 -30.53 30.88
C ALA A 78 -21.97 -30.15 31.32
N GLY A 79 -22.95 -30.42 30.43
CA GLY A 79 -24.38 -30.49 30.75
C GLY A 79 -25.24 -30.47 29.47
N PRO A 80 -26.15 -31.44 29.22
CA PRO A 80 -26.93 -31.47 27.99
C PRO A 80 -28.17 -30.58 28.15
N LEU A 81 -28.20 -29.44 27.47
CA LEU A 81 -29.44 -28.72 27.18
C LEU A 81 -29.75 -28.90 25.68
N PRO A 82 -31.01 -29.15 25.30
CA PRO A 82 -31.39 -29.19 23.89
C PRO A 82 -31.32 -27.77 23.33
N TYR A 83 -30.16 -27.41 22.77
CA TYR A 83 -30.01 -26.20 22.00
C TYR A 83 -30.76 -26.41 20.67
N THR A 84 -31.99 -25.89 20.59
CA THR A 84 -32.60 -25.62 19.29
C THR A 84 -31.67 -24.66 18.58
N GLY A 85 -30.94 -25.16 17.58
CA GLY A 85 -30.06 -24.38 16.73
C GLY A 85 -30.87 -23.30 16.02
N VAL A 86 -31.01 -22.15 16.66
CA VAL A 86 -31.30 -20.92 15.94
C VAL A 86 -30.06 -20.72 15.09
N CYS A 87 -30.21 -20.77 13.76
CA CYS A 87 -29.25 -20.13 12.88
C CYS A 87 -29.21 -18.67 13.33
N SER A 88 -28.27 -18.30 14.20
CA SER A 88 -28.03 -16.91 14.53
C SER A 88 -27.74 -16.24 13.20
N THR A 89 -28.59 -15.30 12.80
CA THR A 89 -28.31 -14.37 11.71
C THR A 89 -26.87 -13.93 11.87
N ALA A 90 -26.02 -14.16 10.85
CA ALA A 90 -24.61 -13.83 10.88
C ALA A 90 -24.44 -12.46 11.57
N ASP A 91 -23.66 -12.40 12.65
CA ASP A 91 -23.49 -11.16 13.40
C ASP A 91 -23.07 -10.05 12.43
N VAL A 92 -23.98 -9.12 12.15
CA VAL A 92 -23.85 -8.10 11.10
C VAL A 92 -22.83 -7.01 11.48
N TYR A 93 -22.13 -7.18 12.60
CA TYR A 93 -21.43 -6.10 13.27
C TYR A 93 -19.96 -5.93 12.86
N ASN A 94 -19.37 -6.85 12.09
CA ASN A 94 -17.94 -6.82 11.74
C ASN A 94 -17.66 -6.77 10.23
N LEU A 95 -18.60 -6.30 9.41
CA LEU A 95 -18.46 -6.34 7.95
C LEU A 95 -17.58 -5.20 7.41
N CYS A 96 -16.81 -5.54 6.38
CA CYS A 96 -16.05 -4.55 5.61
C CYS A 96 -17.00 -3.59 4.89
N GLY A 97 -16.68 -2.30 4.95
CA GLY A 97 -17.48 -1.25 4.31
C GLY A 97 -17.19 -1.11 2.82
N ALA A 98 -17.85 -0.14 2.18
CA ALA A 98 -17.77 0.09 0.74
C ALA A 98 -16.39 0.54 0.23
N ALA A 99 -15.44 0.87 1.11
CA ALA A 99 -14.04 1.06 0.72
C ALA A 99 -13.38 -0.24 0.22
N THR A 100 -13.94 -1.39 0.58
CA THR A 100 -13.49 -2.71 0.11
C THR A 100 -13.77 -2.85 -1.36
N ASN A 101 -12.77 -3.29 -2.14
CA ASN A 101 -12.85 -3.39 -3.61
C ASN A 101 -13.12 -2.04 -4.32
N ALA A 102 -12.83 -0.91 -3.68
CA ALA A 102 -12.81 0.41 -4.31
C ALA A 102 -11.35 0.85 -4.46
N PRO A 103 -10.69 0.55 -5.61
CA PRO A 103 -9.26 0.79 -5.74
C PRO A 103 -8.90 2.24 -5.51
N SER A 104 -7.84 2.50 -4.75
CA SER A 104 -7.46 3.86 -4.36
C SER A 104 -5.97 4.04 -4.34
N VAL A 105 -5.49 5.16 -4.90
CA VAL A 105 -4.08 5.57 -4.80
C VAL A 105 -3.75 5.97 -3.36
N PHE A 106 -4.61 6.74 -2.73
CA PHE A 106 -4.41 7.30 -1.39
C PHE A 106 -5.14 6.46 -0.33
N PRO A 107 -4.72 6.47 0.94
CA PRO A 107 -5.32 5.61 1.97
C PRO A 107 -6.81 5.95 2.15
N PRO A 108 -7.75 4.99 2.10
CA PRO A 108 -9.17 5.26 2.35
C PRO A 108 -9.39 5.75 3.79
N THR A 109 -10.34 6.66 3.99
CA THR A 109 -10.63 7.28 5.31
C THR A 109 -12.10 7.19 5.71
N THR A 110 -12.97 6.79 4.80
CA THR A 110 -14.42 6.70 5.00
C THR A 110 -14.91 5.34 4.51
N ASN A 111 -16.09 4.92 4.96
CA ASN A 111 -16.72 3.67 4.55
C ASN A 111 -15.82 2.43 4.73
N LEU A 112 -14.94 2.45 5.74
CA LEU A 112 -14.03 1.34 6.03
C LEU A 112 -14.78 0.11 6.58
N CYS A 113 -15.78 0.33 7.43
CA CYS A 113 -16.60 -0.73 8.04
C CYS A 113 -18.09 -0.36 7.90
N SER A 114 -18.98 -1.35 7.71
CA SER A 114 -20.39 -1.10 7.36
C SER A 114 -21.38 -1.04 8.53
N ASN A 115 -20.96 -1.22 9.79
CA ASN A 115 -21.87 -1.17 10.96
C ASN A 115 -21.19 -0.70 12.27
N GLY A 116 -20.94 0.60 12.40
CA GLY A 116 -20.59 1.23 13.68
C GLY A 116 -19.21 0.88 14.29
N GLY A 117 -18.51 -0.11 13.75
CA GLY A 117 -17.10 -0.34 14.05
C GLY A 117 -16.24 0.75 13.42
N SER A 118 -15.36 1.38 14.21
CA SER A 118 -14.30 2.21 13.65
C SER A 118 -13.26 1.31 12.98
N GLY A 119 -13.01 1.53 11.69
CA GLY A 119 -11.86 0.90 11.02
C GLY A 119 -10.58 1.48 11.60
N TYR A 120 -9.73 0.63 12.15
CA TYR A 120 -8.44 1.04 12.71
C TYR A 120 -7.30 0.52 11.84
N GLY A 121 -6.25 1.34 11.70
CA GLY A 121 -4.98 0.94 11.10
C GLY A 121 -5.10 0.63 9.61
N VAL A 122 -5.49 1.61 8.79
CA VAL A 122 -5.29 1.49 7.33
C VAL A 122 -3.80 1.45 7.08
N THR A 123 -3.29 0.26 6.76
CA THR A 123 -1.86 0.01 6.55
C THR A 123 -1.60 -0.25 5.06
N PRO A 124 -0.56 0.36 4.50
CA PRO A 124 -0.10 0.01 3.16
C PRO A 124 0.57 -1.36 3.18
N SER A 125 0.49 -2.06 2.05
CA SER A 125 1.20 -3.31 1.78
C SER A 125 2.23 -3.09 0.67
N ALA A 126 3.32 -3.86 0.71
CA ALA A 126 4.32 -3.91 -0.35
C ALA A 126 3.74 -4.37 -1.70
N SER A 127 2.57 -5.02 -1.71
CA SER A 127 1.84 -5.39 -2.94
C SER A 127 1.02 -4.23 -3.53
N ALA A 128 1.35 -2.99 -3.18
CA ALA A 128 0.70 -1.77 -3.65
C ALA A 128 -0.81 -1.75 -3.37
N CYS A 129 -1.19 -2.01 -2.12
CA CYS A 129 -2.59 -2.01 -1.71
C CYS A 129 -2.78 -1.63 -0.23
N TYR A 130 -4.02 -1.35 0.17
CA TYR A 130 -4.36 -0.96 1.55
C TYR A 130 -5.13 -2.07 2.26
N GLN A 131 -4.80 -2.30 3.52
CA GLN A 131 -5.48 -3.25 4.40
C GLN A 131 -5.93 -2.55 5.68
N TRP A 132 -7.03 -2.98 6.28
CA TRP A 132 -7.50 -2.52 7.58
C TRP A 132 -8.33 -3.62 8.25
N ALA A 133 -8.65 -3.42 9.53
CA ALA A 133 -9.51 -4.33 10.27
C ALA A 133 -10.75 -3.64 10.81
N CYS A 134 -11.87 -4.37 10.75
CA CYS A 134 -13.15 -3.98 11.32
C CYS A 134 -13.45 -4.84 12.56
N TYR A 135 -13.79 -4.18 13.66
CA TYR A 135 -13.95 -4.79 14.98
C TYR A 135 -15.30 -4.45 15.60
N THR A 136 -15.74 -5.32 16.50
CA THR A 136 -16.84 -5.06 17.43
C THR A 136 -16.35 -5.25 18.86
N TYR A 137 -16.79 -4.35 19.75
CA TYR A 137 -16.63 -4.54 21.18
C TYR A 137 -17.92 -5.16 21.72
N LEU A 138 -17.82 -6.35 22.30
CA LEU A 138 -18.87 -6.80 23.21
C LEU A 138 -18.59 -6.19 24.57
N GLN A 139 -19.51 -5.35 25.05
CA GLN A 139 -19.50 -4.94 26.45
C GLN A 139 -20.04 -6.13 27.24
N ASN A 140 -19.16 -6.86 27.93
CA ASN A 140 -19.61 -7.81 28.92
C ASN A 140 -20.07 -6.99 30.14
N ALA A 141 -21.38 -6.92 30.38
CA ALA A 141 -22.01 -6.05 31.39
C ALA A 141 -21.61 -6.37 32.86
N SER A 142 -20.58 -7.19 33.08
CA SER A 142 -20.22 -7.73 34.39
C SER A 142 -18.71 -7.68 34.69
N SER A 143 -17.87 -7.18 33.80
CA SER A 143 -16.42 -7.05 34.07
C SER A 143 -15.85 -5.85 33.33
N SER A 144 -15.06 -5.04 34.02
CA SER A 144 -14.39 -3.82 33.55
C SER A 144 -13.30 -4.05 32.48
N GLY A 145 -13.57 -4.89 31.48
CA GLY A 145 -12.67 -5.20 30.38
C GLY A 145 -13.44 -5.46 29.09
N SER A 146 -13.17 -4.64 28.07
CA SER A 146 -13.65 -4.87 26.69
C SER A 146 -12.79 -5.95 26.04
N THR A 147 -13.37 -7.11 25.75
CA THR A 147 -12.73 -8.14 24.91
C THR A 147 -13.18 -7.97 23.46
N VAL A 148 -12.23 -7.97 22.52
CA VAL A 148 -12.52 -8.00 21.08
C VAL A 148 -13.08 -9.38 20.75
N ASP A 149 -14.32 -9.44 20.28
CA ASP A 149 -15.01 -10.72 20.06
C ASP A 149 -14.84 -11.22 18.61
N LYS A 150 -14.97 -10.35 17.60
CA LYS A 150 -14.89 -10.72 16.18
C LYS A 150 -14.17 -9.67 15.33
N GLN A 151 -13.37 -10.13 14.38
CA GLN A 151 -12.55 -9.28 13.49
C GLN A 151 -12.76 -9.68 12.02
N SER A 152 -12.82 -8.69 11.13
CA SER A 152 -12.72 -8.91 9.68
C SER A 152 -11.56 -8.12 9.12
N PHE A 153 -10.77 -8.77 8.25
CA PHE A 153 -9.70 -8.13 7.50
C PHE A 153 -10.21 -7.70 6.15
N CYS A 154 -10.07 -6.41 5.90
CA CYS A 154 -10.59 -5.74 4.72
C CYS A 154 -9.42 -5.19 3.92
N ALA A 155 -9.57 -5.13 2.60
CA ALA A 155 -8.54 -4.64 1.72
C ALA A 155 -9.12 -3.94 0.50
N THR A 156 -8.30 -3.09 -0.11
CA THR A 156 -8.56 -2.55 -1.43
C THR A 156 -7.28 -2.42 -2.23
N ASP A 157 -7.36 -2.72 -3.52
CA ASP A 157 -6.23 -2.59 -4.43
C ASP A 157 -5.80 -1.13 -4.58
N GLY A 158 -4.54 -0.93 -5.00
CA GLY A 158 -4.06 0.38 -5.40
C GLY A 158 -4.79 0.94 -6.62
N GLY A 159 -4.61 2.24 -6.89
CA GLY A 159 -5.10 2.85 -8.12
C GLY A 159 -4.38 2.29 -9.35
N THR A 160 -5.03 2.36 -10.50
CA THR A 160 -4.46 1.89 -11.77
C THR A 160 -3.30 2.78 -12.20
N ILE A 161 -2.18 2.18 -12.60
CA ILE A 161 -1.02 2.89 -13.14
C ILE A 161 -1.13 2.96 -14.67
N PRO A 162 -1.11 4.17 -15.27
CA PRO A 162 -1.08 4.34 -16.71
C PRO A 162 0.14 3.69 -17.35
N GLY A 163 -0.05 3.09 -18.53
CA GLY A 163 1.04 2.45 -19.29
C GLY A 163 1.51 1.10 -18.74
N THR A 164 1.02 0.65 -17.59
CA THR A 164 1.32 -0.68 -17.03
C THR A 164 0.04 -1.54 -17.02
N PRO A 165 -0.18 -2.45 -17.99
CA PRO A 165 -1.35 -3.31 -18.01
C PRO A 165 -1.53 -4.07 -16.69
N GLY A 166 -2.64 -3.82 -15.99
CA GLY A 166 -2.93 -4.42 -14.68
C GLY A 166 -2.06 -3.91 -13.52
N GLY A 167 -1.17 -2.93 -13.76
CA GLY A 167 -0.34 -2.34 -12.72
C GLY A 167 -1.16 -1.51 -11.72
N LYS A 168 -0.96 -1.77 -10.44
CA LYS A 168 -1.59 -1.05 -9.32
C LYS A 168 -0.54 -0.36 -8.48
N GLY A 169 -0.86 0.84 -7.99
CA GLY A 169 0.04 1.65 -7.18
C GLY A 169 -0.70 2.31 -6.01
N ILE A 170 0.03 2.58 -4.93
CA ILE A 170 -0.46 3.41 -3.82
C ILE A 170 0.54 4.51 -3.49
N ALA A 171 0.05 5.60 -2.92
CA ALA A 171 0.85 6.71 -2.41
C ALA A 171 0.46 7.01 -0.95
N VAL A 172 1.43 6.87 -0.07
CA VAL A 172 1.26 6.89 1.38
C VAL A 172 1.90 8.16 1.95
N PRO A 173 1.11 9.17 2.37
CA PRO A 173 1.67 10.33 3.04
C PRO A 173 2.20 9.93 4.44
N SER A 174 3.27 10.57 4.89
CA SER A 174 3.71 10.44 6.28
C SER A 174 2.65 11.03 7.20
N TYR A 175 2.26 10.27 8.23
CA TYR A 175 1.19 10.67 9.17
C TYR A 175 1.51 11.91 10.02
N TYR A 176 2.76 12.39 9.99
CA TYR A 176 3.25 13.53 10.75
C TYR A 176 2.78 14.85 10.12
N GLY A 177 1.51 15.18 10.34
CA GLY A 177 0.97 16.52 10.18
C GLY A 177 0.68 16.97 8.74
N TRP A 178 0.62 16.06 7.78
CA TRP A 178 0.12 16.31 6.43
C TRP A 178 -1.00 15.33 6.06
N ASP A 179 -2.03 15.84 5.39
CA ASP A 179 -3.14 15.06 4.84
C ASP A 179 -3.17 15.17 3.32
N VAL A 180 -3.59 14.11 2.64
CA VAL A 180 -3.88 14.19 1.20
C VAL A 180 -5.23 14.87 0.99
N ASP A 181 -5.23 15.95 0.21
CA ASP A 181 -6.43 16.57 -0.32
C ASP A 181 -6.97 15.73 -1.49
N LYS A 182 -7.69 14.67 -1.14
CA LYS A 182 -8.20 13.67 -2.11
C LYS A 182 -9.11 14.27 -3.18
N GLY A 183 -9.78 15.40 -2.89
CA GLY A 183 -10.65 16.06 -3.85
C GLY A 183 -9.89 16.81 -4.95
N ASN A 184 -8.62 17.12 -4.69
CA ASN A 184 -7.73 17.85 -5.59
C ASN A 184 -6.47 17.04 -5.93
N SER A 185 -6.49 15.73 -5.74
CA SER A 185 -5.41 14.81 -6.09
C SER A 185 -5.93 13.79 -7.09
N GLN A 186 -5.36 13.77 -8.30
CA GLN A 186 -5.81 12.88 -9.37
C GLN A 186 -5.20 11.47 -9.26
N GLY A 187 -4.12 11.31 -8.49
CA GLY A 187 -3.40 10.05 -8.38
C GLY A 187 -2.55 9.78 -9.62
N PHE A 188 -2.45 8.53 -10.07
CA PHE A 188 -1.65 8.22 -11.26
C PHE A 188 -2.35 8.66 -12.54
N ILE A 189 -1.69 9.51 -13.32
CA ILE A 189 -2.17 10.04 -14.61
C ILE A 189 -1.16 9.78 -15.73
N PRO A 190 -1.62 9.58 -16.98
CA PRO A 190 -0.72 9.30 -18.09
C PRO A 190 0.15 10.54 -18.37
N LEU A 191 1.40 10.34 -18.79
CA LEU A 191 2.30 11.45 -19.15
C LEU A 191 1.68 12.44 -20.15
N SER A 192 0.79 11.96 -21.04
CA SER A 192 0.06 12.77 -22.00
C SER A 192 -0.93 13.78 -21.39
N SER A 193 -1.17 13.74 -20.07
CA SER A 193 -1.93 14.79 -19.38
C SER A 193 -1.15 16.09 -19.27
N ILE A 194 0.18 16.04 -19.39
CA ILE A 194 1.06 17.21 -19.46
C ILE A 194 1.31 17.54 -20.92
N ALA A 195 0.88 18.73 -21.35
CA ALA A 195 1.00 19.15 -22.75
C ALA A 195 2.46 19.31 -23.20
N THR A 196 3.33 19.75 -22.28
CA THR A 196 4.76 19.92 -22.55
C THR A 196 5.48 18.57 -22.43
N PRO A 197 6.10 18.05 -23.49
CA PRO A 197 6.82 16.78 -23.41
C PRO A 197 8.07 16.90 -22.53
N PRO A 198 8.48 15.82 -21.85
CA PRO A 198 9.74 15.77 -21.11
C PRO A 198 10.95 15.82 -22.06
N PRO A 199 12.17 16.07 -21.54
CA PRO A 199 13.40 15.99 -22.31
C PRO A 199 13.51 14.67 -23.10
N SER A 200 14.06 14.76 -24.30
CA SER A 200 14.20 13.61 -25.18
C SER A 200 15.05 12.51 -24.55
N GLY A 201 14.68 11.26 -24.82
CA GLY A 201 15.38 10.10 -24.26
C GLY A 201 14.93 9.68 -22.87
N LEU A 202 13.89 10.31 -22.30
CA LEU A 202 13.25 9.85 -21.06
C LEU A 202 11.93 9.12 -21.35
N VAL A 203 11.67 8.07 -20.58
CA VAL A 203 10.40 7.33 -20.59
C VAL A 203 9.86 7.26 -19.16
N PHE A 204 8.55 7.43 -19.01
CA PHE A 204 7.82 7.36 -17.75
C PHE A 204 6.99 6.06 -17.69
N PRO A 205 7.59 4.91 -17.34
CA PRO A 205 6.94 3.60 -17.43
C PRO A 205 5.69 3.46 -16.55
N TYR A 206 5.55 4.32 -15.54
CA TYR A 206 4.44 4.33 -14.60
C TYR A 206 3.59 5.61 -14.68
N GLY A 207 3.71 6.39 -15.76
CA GLY A 207 3.10 7.71 -15.86
C GLY A 207 3.66 8.69 -14.80
N ILE A 208 2.81 9.60 -14.33
CA ILE A 208 3.12 10.53 -13.24
C ILE A 208 2.07 10.39 -12.14
N LEU A 209 2.47 10.69 -10.91
CA LEU A 209 1.59 10.84 -9.75
C LEU A 209 1.29 12.32 -9.56
N ASP A 210 0.01 12.66 -9.54
CA ASP A 210 -0.52 13.96 -9.15
C ASP A 210 -1.12 13.87 -7.75
N PHE A 211 -0.60 14.69 -6.84
CA PHE A 211 -1.11 14.78 -5.48
C PHE A 211 -1.02 16.19 -4.91
N LYS A 212 -1.93 16.46 -3.98
CA LYS A 212 -1.94 17.67 -3.17
C LYS A 212 -1.99 17.29 -1.70
N LEU A 213 -1.05 17.81 -0.92
CA LEU A 213 -1.00 17.66 0.53
C LEU A 213 -1.41 18.97 1.20
N ILE A 214 -2.10 18.88 2.33
CA ILE A 214 -2.46 20.01 3.18
C ILE A 214 -1.88 19.77 4.58
N ARG A 215 -1.19 20.79 5.10
CA ARG A 215 -0.61 20.77 6.43
C ARG A 215 -1.70 20.85 7.49
N ARG A 216 -1.63 19.98 8.49
CA ARG A 216 -2.51 20.02 9.66
C ARG A 216 -2.17 21.23 10.54
N PRO A 217 -3.16 21.93 11.12
CA PRO A 217 -2.94 23.22 11.79
C PRO A 217 -2.06 23.21 13.05
N PHE A 218 -1.65 22.06 13.60
CA PHE A 218 -1.05 22.00 14.95
C PHE A 218 0.04 20.91 15.13
N ASN A 219 0.95 20.70 14.18
CA ASN A 219 2.09 19.75 14.29
C ASN A 219 2.71 19.34 12.94
N GLY A 220 2.34 19.94 11.82
CA GLY A 220 2.99 19.64 10.55
C GLY A 220 4.40 20.20 10.52
N ASP A 221 5.37 19.33 10.24
CA ASP A 221 6.66 19.77 9.74
C ASP A 221 6.47 20.66 8.50
N THR A 222 7.42 21.54 8.21
CA THR A 222 7.41 22.35 6.98
C THR A 222 7.77 21.52 5.74
N TRP A 223 7.82 20.20 5.89
CA TRP A 223 8.08 19.23 4.83
C TRP A 223 7.14 18.05 5.01
N ALA A 224 6.85 17.37 3.91
CA ALA A 224 6.07 16.15 3.88
C ALA A 224 6.89 15.05 3.22
N ALA A 225 6.75 13.83 3.74
CA ALA A 225 7.19 12.64 3.02
C ALA A 225 6.00 11.91 2.41
N ILE A 226 6.15 11.43 1.17
CA ILE A 226 5.18 10.56 0.52
C ILE A 226 5.89 9.34 -0.04
N THR A 227 5.43 8.15 0.32
CA THR A 227 5.99 6.88 -0.17
C THR A 227 5.06 6.29 -1.21
N ILE A 228 5.56 6.17 -2.43
CA ILE A 228 4.87 5.60 -3.57
C ILE A 228 5.29 4.14 -3.69
N VAL A 229 4.33 3.23 -3.68
CA VAL A 229 4.56 1.79 -3.83
C VAL A 229 4.08 1.35 -5.21
N TYR A 230 5.00 0.79 -5.99
CA TYR A 230 4.77 0.25 -7.33
C TYR A 230 4.55 -1.26 -7.29
N PRO A 231 3.90 -1.86 -8.31
CA PRO A 231 3.50 -3.27 -8.28
C PRO A 231 4.69 -4.23 -8.49
N ALA A 232 5.83 -3.72 -8.95
CA ALA A 232 7.03 -4.48 -9.20
C ALA A 232 8.27 -3.64 -8.86
N ALA A 233 9.42 -4.30 -8.74
CA ALA A 233 10.69 -3.63 -8.52
C ALA A 233 10.93 -2.56 -9.59
N LEU A 234 11.45 -1.41 -9.15
CA LEU A 234 11.72 -0.28 -10.03
C LEU A 234 12.99 -0.55 -10.85
N PRO A 235 13.07 -0.03 -12.10
CA PRO A 235 14.27 -0.15 -12.91
C PRO A 235 15.49 0.50 -12.25
N THR A 236 16.67 -0.02 -12.58
CA THR A 236 17.95 0.63 -12.25
C THR A 236 18.12 1.93 -13.04
N ASN A 237 18.87 2.90 -12.50
CA ASN A 237 19.12 4.22 -13.12
C ASN A 237 17.84 5.08 -13.30
N LEU A 238 16.83 4.86 -12.47
CA LEU A 238 15.65 5.70 -12.43
C LEU A 238 16.00 7.06 -11.80
N THR A 239 15.39 8.12 -12.30
CA THR A 239 15.38 9.45 -11.69
C THR A 239 13.93 9.92 -11.57
N TYR A 240 13.58 10.60 -10.48
CA TYR A 240 12.24 11.17 -10.36
C TYR A 240 12.22 12.55 -11.01
N TRP A 241 11.32 12.74 -11.97
CA TRP A 241 11.16 14.00 -12.71
C TRP A 241 9.82 14.62 -12.43
N LYS A 242 9.81 15.95 -12.33
CA LYS A 242 8.63 16.75 -12.05
C LYS A 242 8.43 17.78 -13.15
N TYR A 243 7.16 18.15 -13.39
CA TYR A 243 6.80 19.28 -14.23
C TYR A 243 6.22 20.41 -13.36
N GLY A 244 6.98 21.48 -13.17
CA GLY A 244 6.56 22.59 -12.31
C GLY A 244 7.56 23.75 -12.31
N PRO A 245 7.28 24.84 -11.59
CA PRO A 245 8.25 25.90 -11.39
C PRO A 245 9.37 25.47 -10.42
N THR A 246 10.45 26.24 -10.41
CA THR A 246 11.61 26.05 -9.53
C THR A 246 12.27 27.38 -9.16
N PRO A 247 13.17 27.40 -8.16
CA PRO A 247 14.26 28.36 -8.11
C PRO A 247 15.23 28.19 -9.30
N GLU A 248 16.17 29.13 -9.45
CA GLU A 248 17.24 29.01 -10.45
C GLU A 248 18.15 27.79 -10.16
N GLY A 249 18.71 27.19 -11.23
CA GLY A 249 19.62 26.05 -11.13
C GLY A 249 18.99 24.68 -11.40
N TYR A 250 17.71 24.63 -11.79
CA TYR A 250 16.98 23.40 -12.12
C TYR A 250 16.63 23.32 -13.61
N ASN A 251 17.63 23.48 -14.48
CA ASN A 251 17.46 23.55 -15.96
C ASN A 251 16.71 24.79 -16.47
N CYS A 252 16.73 25.87 -15.70
CA CYS A 252 16.14 27.15 -16.04
C CYS A 252 17.05 28.28 -15.54
N THR A 253 16.82 29.50 -16.04
CA THR A 253 17.53 30.73 -15.62
C THR A 253 16.56 31.89 -15.45
N GLY A 254 16.79 32.74 -14.45
CA GLY A 254 15.99 33.95 -14.23
C GLY A 254 14.49 33.69 -14.03
N SER A 255 13.65 34.58 -14.56
CA SER A 255 12.18 34.51 -14.40
C SER A 255 11.52 33.31 -15.08
N ASP A 256 12.20 32.68 -16.04
CA ASP A 256 11.67 31.51 -16.75
C ASP A 256 11.51 30.31 -15.81
N CYS A 257 12.27 30.27 -14.72
CA CYS A 257 12.13 29.27 -13.67
C CYS A 257 10.77 29.27 -12.97
N LEU A 258 10.04 30.40 -13.00
CA LEU A 258 8.69 30.50 -12.44
C LEU A 258 7.62 29.93 -13.39
N GLN A 259 7.98 29.61 -14.63
CA GLN A 259 7.10 28.87 -15.54
C GLN A 259 7.31 27.36 -15.35
N PRO A 260 6.24 26.55 -15.44
CA PRO A 260 6.37 25.10 -15.36
C PRO A 260 7.31 24.53 -16.42
N HIS A 261 8.29 23.75 -15.99
CA HIS A 261 9.25 23.06 -16.85
C HIS A 261 9.64 21.71 -16.23
N TRP A 262 10.31 20.86 -17.02
CA TRP A 262 10.75 19.55 -16.55
C TRP A 262 12.12 19.62 -15.88
N TYR A 263 12.20 19.07 -14.67
CA TYR A 263 13.46 18.96 -13.93
C TYR A 263 13.51 17.67 -13.09
N PRO A 264 14.70 17.11 -12.87
CA PRO A 264 14.87 16.02 -11.92
C PRO A 264 14.80 16.58 -10.50
N LEU A 265 14.08 15.90 -9.61
CA LEU A 265 14.15 16.25 -8.19
C LEU A 265 15.55 15.94 -7.63
N PRO A 266 16.08 16.78 -6.74
CA PRO A 266 17.30 16.52 -5.99
C PRO A 266 17.36 15.09 -5.42
N ALA A 267 18.50 14.42 -5.57
CA ALA A 267 18.70 13.07 -5.03
C ALA A 267 18.52 12.99 -3.50
N CYS A 268 18.73 14.09 -2.77
CA CYS A 268 18.46 14.14 -1.33
C CYS A 268 16.96 14.11 -0.98
N GLN A 269 16.08 14.45 -1.92
CA GLN A 269 14.62 14.44 -1.76
C GLN A 269 14.00 13.13 -2.23
N VAL A 270 14.75 12.26 -2.92
CA VAL A 270 14.24 11.04 -3.56
C VAL A 270 15.00 9.83 -3.05
N GLN A 271 14.30 8.98 -2.31
CA GLN A 271 14.82 7.69 -1.83
C GLN A 271 14.16 6.57 -2.63
N VAL A 272 14.96 5.69 -3.25
CA VAL A 272 14.44 4.53 -4.00
C VAL A 272 14.81 3.26 -3.25
N ASN A 273 13.82 2.42 -2.94
CA ASN A 273 14.02 1.15 -2.25
C ASN A 273 13.12 0.05 -2.86
N GLY A 274 13.71 -0.83 -3.67
CA GLY A 274 12.98 -1.93 -4.32
C GLY A 274 11.88 -1.43 -5.25
N ASN A 275 10.63 -1.61 -4.85
CA ASN A 275 9.44 -1.14 -5.57
C ASN A 275 8.89 0.19 -5.02
N GLN A 276 9.63 0.89 -4.17
CA GLN A 276 9.16 2.10 -3.50
C GLN A 276 10.01 3.32 -3.84
N ILE A 277 9.34 4.47 -3.97
CA ILE A 277 9.97 5.79 -4.01
C ILE A 277 9.42 6.60 -2.85
N THR A 278 10.28 7.09 -1.97
CA THR A 278 9.91 8.07 -0.95
C THR A 278 10.40 9.44 -1.37
N LEU A 279 9.46 10.38 -1.55
CA LEU A 279 9.74 11.78 -1.79
C LEU A 279 9.72 12.54 -0.47
N THR A 280 10.60 13.52 -0.31
CA THR A 280 10.61 14.48 0.81
C THR A 280 10.61 15.88 0.25
N ILE A 281 9.48 16.58 0.34
CA ILE A 281 9.27 17.91 -0.26
C ILE A 281 8.98 18.90 0.85
N SER A 282 9.64 20.07 0.80
CA SER A 282 9.35 21.18 1.71
C SER A 282 8.27 22.09 1.12
N ASP A 283 7.35 22.53 1.97
CA ASP A 283 6.33 23.56 1.71
C ASP A 283 7.01 24.86 1.27
N GLY A 284 6.76 25.29 0.05
CA GLY A 284 7.44 26.39 -0.63
C GLY A 284 8.85 26.09 -1.14
N GLY A 285 9.25 24.83 -1.18
CA GLY A 285 10.55 24.38 -1.69
C GLY A 285 10.51 23.85 -3.12
N VAL A 286 11.67 23.40 -3.61
CA VAL A 286 11.76 22.65 -4.87
C VAL A 286 10.92 21.38 -4.76
N GLY A 287 10.07 21.14 -5.75
CA GLY A 287 9.07 20.07 -5.71
C GLY A 287 7.65 20.55 -5.39
N ASP A 288 7.48 21.79 -4.97
CA ASP A 288 6.17 22.40 -4.69
C ASP A 288 5.76 23.39 -5.80
N ASP A 289 4.57 23.23 -6.37
CA ASP A 289 4.18 23.88 -7.63
C ASP A 289 3.89 25.39 -7.53
N ASP A 290 3.88 25.98 -6.34
CA ASP A 290 3.72 27.43 -6.15
C ASP A 290 4.93 28.12 -5.48
N LEU A 291 5.91 27.32 -5.02
CA LEU A 291 7.10 27.78 -4.28
C LEU A 291 6.78 28.67 -3.06
N GLN A 292 5.57 28.56 -2.49
CA GLN A 292 5.13 29.32 -1.33
C GLN A 292 4.92 28.43 -0.11
N ALA A 293 5.45 28.85 1.04
CA ALA A 293 5.23 28.16 2.31
C ALA A 293 3.83 28.49 2.88
N ASN A 294 2.79 27.91 2.29
CA ASN A 294 1.38 28.19 2.60
C ASN A 294 0.66 26.99 3.26
N GLY A 295 1.38 25.92 3.55
CA GLY A 295 0.84 24.69 4.10
C GLY A 295 0.15 23.81 3.07
N VAL A 296 0.45 23.99 1.79
CA VAL A 296 -0.01 23.16 0.68
C VAL A 296 1.22 22.72 -0.09
N ILE A 297 1.32 21.43 -0.39
CA ILE A 297 2.33 20.92 -1.33
C ILE A 297 1.59 20.31 -2.51
N GLN A 298 1.86 20.81 -3.70
CA GLN A 298 1.34 20.20 -4.93
C GLN A 298 2.48 19.62 -5.76
N ASP A 299 2.33 18.35 -6.14
CA ASP A 299 3.28 17.66 -6.99
C ASP A 299 2.64 16.86 -8.11
N GLN A 300 3.15 17.09 -9.32
CA GLN A 300 2.93 16.28 -10.50
C GLN A 300 4.29 15.79 -11.05
N GLY A 301 4.62 14.55 -10.76
CA GLY A 301 5.93 14.00 -11.11
C GLY A 301 5.91 12.48 -11.20
N GLY A 302 6.98 11.90 -11.72
CA GLY A 302 7.05 10.46 -11.85
C GLY A 302 8.45 9.91 -12.09
N PRO A 303 8.61 8.59 -11.89
CA PRO A 303 9.82 7.88 -12.21
C PRO A 303 10.07 7.91 -13.72
N ALA A 304 11.21 8.47 -14.11
CA ALA A 304 11.71 8.45 -15.48
C ALA A 304 12.96 7.57 -15.57
N VAL A 305 13.08 6.87 -16.69
CA VAL A 305 14.26 6.07 -17.06
C VAL A 305 14.76 6.46 -18.44
N PRO A 306 16.06 6.32 -18.72
CA PRO A 306 16.58 6.47 -20.07
C PRO A 306 15.89 5.53 -21.06
N LEU A 307 15.70 5.99 -22.30
CA LEU A 307 15.15 5.21 -23.40
C LEU A 307 16.03 3.97 -23.63
N GLY A 308 15.45 2.77 -23.41
CA GLY A 308 16.16 1.48 -23.44
C GLY A 308 16.28 0.79 -22.08
N ASN A 309 15.97 1.48 -20.98
CA ASN A 309 15.92 0.93 -19.62
C ASN A 309 14.49 0.72 -19.10
N THR A 310 13.50 0.68 -19.99
CA THR A 310 12.11 0.41 -19.60
C THR A 310 12.00 -1.00 -19.01
N PRO A 311 11.26 -1.18 -17.90
CA PRO A 311 10.98 -2.51 -17.41
C PRO A 311 10.18 -3.23 -18.49
N THR A 312 10.78 -4.24 -19.12
CA THR A 312 10.06 -5.21 -19.94
C THR A 312 9.20 -6.04 -18.99
N GLY A 313 8.05 -5.48 -18.62
CA GLY A 313 7.08 -6.14 -17.76
C GLY A 313 6.66 -7.46 -18.40
N ALA A 314 6.92 -8.55 -17.67
CA ALA A 314 6.58 -9.93 -18.01
C ALA A 314 6.95 -10.35 -19.44
N ASN A 315 8.00 -11.16 -19.58
CA ASN A 315 8.13 -11.98 -20.78
C ASN A 315 6.78 -12.72 -20.95
N PRO A 316 6.04 -12.54 -22.07
CA PRO A 316 4.78 -13.23 -22.25
C PRO A 316 5.07 -14.71 -22.03
N VAL A 317 4.45 -15.30 -20.99
CA VAL A 317 4.40 -16.76 -20.92
C VAL A 317 3.76 -17.15 -22.24
N PRO A 318 4.44 -17.94 -23.10
CA PRO A 318 3.87 -18.31 -24.38
C PRO A 318 2.55 -18.99 -24.08
N THR A 319 1.44 -18.29 -24.35
CA THR A 319 0.14 -18.90 -24.30
C THR A 319 0.14 -19.86 -25.48
N LEU A 320 -0.06 -21.14 -25.18
CA LEU A 320 -0.30 -22.10 -26.23
C LEU A 320 -1.51 -21.58 -27.03
N SER A 321 -1.36 -21.49 -28.34
CA SER A 321 -2.46 -21.17 -29.26
C SER A 321 -3.71 -21.97 -28.87
N TYR A 322 -4.90 -21.40 -29.09
CA TYR A 322 -6.17 -22.13 -28.91
C TYR A 322 -6.13 -23.51 -29.59
N TRP A 323 -5.44 -23.64 -30.73
CA TRP A 323 -5.22 -24.90 -31.43
C TRP A 323 -4.25 -25.86 -30.72
N ALA A 324 -3.24 -25.33 -30.04
CA ALA A 324 -2.29 -26.14 -29.28
C ALA A 324 -2.91 -26.66 -27.97
N ILE A 325 -3.79 -25.86 -27.33
CA ILE A 325 -4.55 -26.30 -26.16
C ILE A 325 -5.55 -27.39 -26.55
N THR A 326 -6.29 -27.25 -27.67
CA THR A 326 -7.22 -28.29 -28.13
C THR A 326 -6.52 -29.56 -28.59
N ALA A 327 -5.34 -29.46 -29.22
CA ALA A 327 -4.54 -30.63 -29.55
C ALA A 327 -4.04 -31.37 -28.29
N LEU A 328 -3.60 -30.63 -27.26
CA LEU A 328 -3.11 -31.22 -26.02
C LEU A 328 -4.24 -31.87 -25.21
N THR A 329 -5.41 -31.25 -25.12
CA THR A 329 -6.58 -31.87 -24.46
C THR A 329 -7.04 -33.12 -25.22
N GLY A 330 -7.03 -33.08 -26.56
CA GLY A 330 -7.30 -34.25 -27.40
C GLY A 330 -6.32 -35.40 -27.17
N LEU A 331 -5.02 -35.09 -27.05
CA LEU A 331 -3.97 -36.09 -26.77
C LEU A 331 -4.18 -36.75 -25.40
N LEU A 332 -4.47 -35.96 -24.36
CA LEU A 332 -4.70 -36.49 -23.02
C LEU A 332 -5.94 -37.39 -22.96
N VAL A 333 -7.02 -36.99 -23.62
CA VAL A 333 -8.22 -37.83 -23.76
C VAL A 333 -7.89 -39.13 -24.51
N PHE A 334 -7.13 -39.06 -25.60
CA PHE A 334 -6.72 -40.24 -26.36
C PHE A 334 -5.86 -41.22 -25.54
N ILE A 335 -4.94 -40.72 -24.73
CA ILE A 335 -4.11 -41.53 -23.83
C ILE A 335 -4.98 -42.22 -22.76
N THR A 336 -5.96 -41.53 -22.19
CA THR A 336 -6.89 -42.16 -21.23
C THR A 336 -7.75 -43.25 -21.88
N PHE A 337 -8.20 -43.05 -23.12
CA PHE A 337 -8.94 -44.06 -23.88
C PHE A 337 -8.09 -45.28 -24.23
N LEU A 338 -6.81 -45.08 -24.58
CA LEU A 338 -5.87 -46.19 -24.81
C LEU A 338 -5.55 -46.96 -23.53
N GLY A 339 -5.39 -46.27 -22.40
CA GLY A 339 -5.13 -46.89 -21.09
C GLY A 339 -6.32 -47.67 -20.51
N LEU A 340 -7.55 -47.29 -20.87
CA LEU A 340 -8.75 -48.05 -20.50
C LEU A 340 -8.91 -49.32 -21.34
N ARG A 341 -8.40 -49.33 -22.58
CA ARG A 341 -8.52 -50.48 -23.49
C ARG A 341 -7.59 -51.64 -23.12
N THR A 342 -6.47 -51.37 -22.43
CA THR A 342 -5.57 -52.42 -21.94
C THR A 342 -6.04 -53.09 -20.65
N ARG A 343 -7.02 -52.52 -19.93
CA ARG A 343 -7.61 -53.13 -18.73
C ARG A 343 -8.82 -54.03 -18.98
N VAL A 344 -9.36 -54.05 -20.19
CA VAL A 344 -10.51 -54.90 -20.54
C VAL A 344 -10.07 -56.28 -21.08
N ASN A 345 -8.77 -56.47 -21.35
CA ASN A 345 -8.21 -57.73 -21.83
C ASN A 345 -7.27 -58.41 -20.80
N SER A 346 -7.54 -58.27 -19.50
CA SER A 346 -6.85 -59.02 -18.42
C SER A 346 -7.87 -59.67 -17.49
#